data_AF-A0A8X6EZ16-F1
#
_entry.id   AF-A0A8X6EZ16-F1
#
_cell.length_a   1.000
_cell.length_b   1.000
_cell.length_c   1.000
_cell.angle_alpha   90.00
_cell.angle_beta   90.00
_cell.angle_gamma   90.00
#
_symmetry.space_group_name_H-M   'P 1'
#
loop_
_entity.id
_entity.type
_entity.pdbx_description
1 polymer ?
#
loop_
_entity_poly.entity_id
_entity_poly.type
_entity_poly.pdbx_seq_one_letter_code
_entity_poly.pdbx_strand_id
1 'polypeptide(L)'
;FVWHIPLVYKNIRTGEEHTVWLKDKNATFQIETNEDDIVHFNPGFVGFYVVKYDPLDWAKLGKRLLTNHSDFTATDRYSLLHDAFLLAETDRLIYDIPLELTKYLKREKEPIPWNFFRDQYLFFMSHLDPNSEAAKLLKVYVADLTSTLYDQYVKPNTVFDKSSFKKWKSTIISCSYTVPDLDFESLIIDLACRTSNPECLKAMYEEFLMWSQKQNITADLHLVLEIAIEHYGHNTIWEYLYDEMTVSEADETRKNLMAEGLASFRDPVLIQKTINVMATDPKIDYKLAKYLYQNLINKPEALPHLWNYTKNNWDSLMTKLNSTNNPSIWISKFCEKFKTKELFEDLTTFLRQVEISEYIERGCYQDIQEALDWLDKYEESITTWVDIRYKVQMVDKIILTPVKKYEQTCNRSLLPSDCEEESISLSTAVTYFACVYRTICDKWKCQTCQSSKEE
;
A
#
# COMPACT_ATOMS: atom_id res chain seq x y z
N PHE A 1 -3.11 -19.29 -28.29
CA PHE A 1 -1.95 -18.58 -28.85
C PHE A 1 -0.69 -19.36 -28.51
N VAL A 2 0.31 -19.35 -29.41
CA VAL A 2 1.64 -19.97 -29.20
C VAL A 2 2.66 -18.93 -29.66
N TRP A 3 3.66 -18.64 -28.82
CA TRP A 3 4.80 -17.78 -29.13
C TRP A 3 6.07 -18.62 -29.12
N HIS A 4 7.02 -18.26 -29.99
CA HIS A 4 8.37 -18.82 -29.90
C HIS A 4 9.17 -17.99 -28.90
N ILE A 5 9.40 -18.54 -27.71
CA ILE A 5 9.98 -17.81 -26.59
C ILE A 5 11.42 -18.28 -26.37
N PRO A 6 12.43 -17.38 -26.43
CA PRO A 6 13.77 -17.68 -25.94
C PRO A 6 13.76 -17.63 -24.41
N LEU A 7 13.62 -18.79 -23.77
CA LEU A 7 13.71 -18.91 -22.32
C LEU A 7 15.16 -18.82 -21.89
N VAL A 8 15.51 -17.68 -21.29
CA VAL A 8 16.81 -17.49 -20.65
C VAL A 8 16.70 -17.85 -19.18
N TYR A 9 17.66 -18.60 -18.64
CA TYR A 9 17.76 -18.88 -17.21
C TYR A 9 19.20 -18.80 -16.71
N LYS A 10 19.35 -18.48 -15.43
CA LYS A 10 20.62 -18.30 -14.73
C LYS A 10 20.69 -19.19 -13.51
N ASN A 11 21.76 -19.96 -13.36
CA ASN A 11 22.07 -20.59 -12.07
C ASN A 11 22.72 -19.54 -11.18
N ILE A 12 22.05 -19.17 -10.09
CA ILE A 12 22.49 -18.07 -9.21
C ILE A 12 23.83 -18.38 -8.53
N ARG A 13 24.16 -19.66 -8.30
CA ARG A 13 25.42 -20.06 -7.67
C ARG A 13 26.60 -19.96 -8.65
N THR A 14 26.44 -20.45 -9.88
CA THR A 14 27.55 -20.46 -10.86
C THR A 14 27.64 -19.15 -11.65
N GLY A 15 26.52 -18.41 -11.74
CA GLY A 15 26.39 -17.23 -12.58
C GLY A 15 26.21 -17.54 -14.06
N GLU A 16 26.17 -18.82 -14.45
CA GLU A 16 26.03 -19.25 -15.83
C GLU A 16 24.60 -19.02 -16.34
N GLU A 17 24.51 -18.42 -17.53
CA GLU A 17 23.27 -18.17 -18.24
C GLU A 17 23.14 -19.10 -19.43
N HIS A 18 21.95 -19.66 -19.60
CA HIS A 18 21.62 -20.58 -20.67
C HIS A 18 20.35 -20.13 -21.38
N THR A 19 20.22 -20.47 -22.65
CA THR A 19 19.02 -20.16 -23.45
C THR A 19 18.46 -21.44 -24.07
N VAL A 20 17.17 -21.67 -23.90
CA VAL A 20 16.41 -22.72 -24.58
C VAL A 20 15.20 -22.11 -25.28
N TRP A 21 14.79 -22.70 -26.40
CA TRP A 21 13.66 -22.17 -27.18
C TRP A 21 12.39 -22.98 -26.91
N LEU A 22 11.38 -22.34 -26.34
CA LEU A 22 10.02 -22.88 -26.25
C LEU A 22 9.29 -22.55 -27.55
N LYS A 23 9.13 -23.55 -28.43
CA LYS A 23 8.49 -23.39 -29.74
C LYS A 23 7.05 -23.89 -29.76
N ASP A 24 6.75 -24.86 -28.91
CA ASP A 24 5.43 -25.46 -28.76
C ASP A 24 4.75 -24.99 -27.48
N LYS A 25 3.46 -25.34 -27.32
CA LYS A 25 2.68 -24.98 -26.12
C LYS A 25 3.34 -25.46 -24.83
N ASN A 26 3.93 -26.65 -24.86
CA ASN A 26 4.60 -27.28 -23.73
C ASN A 26 5.94 -27.88 -24.21
N ALA A 27 6.96 -27.84 -23.35
CA ALA A 27 8.23 -28.55 -23.56
C ALA A 27 8.83 -28.95 -22.20
N THR A 28 9.77 -29.90 -22.23
CA THR A 28 10.55 -30.30 -21.05
C THR A 28 12.03 -30.16 -21.37
N PHE A 29 12.75 -29.44 -20.51
CA PHE A 29 14.18 -29.23 -20.62
C PHE A 29 14.86 -29.82 -19.38
N GLN A 30 16.00 -30.49 -19.58
CA GLN A 30 16.84 -30.95 -18.47
C GLN A 30 17.79 -29.81 -18.10
N ILE A 31 17.78 -29.40 -16.83
CA ILE A 31 18.67 -28.38 -16.28
C ILE A 31 19.57 -29.06 -15.27
N GLU A 32 20.88 -29.02 -15.52
CA GLU A 32 21.87 -29.61 -14.62
C GLU A 32 22.07 -28.69 -13.40
N THR A 33 21.44 -29.05 -12.28
CA THR A 33 21.48 -28.32 -11.02
C THR A 33 21.69 -29.25 -9.84
N ASN A 34 22.41 -28.79 -8.82
CA ASN A 34 22.40 -29.45 -7.51
C ASN A 34 21.08 -29.18 -6.78
N GLU A 35 20.76 -29.98 -5.75
CA GLU A 35 19.49 -29.86 -4.99
C GLU A 35 19.27 -28.47 -4.38
N ASP A 36 20.35 -27.82 -3.93
CA ASP A 36 20.33 -26.48 -3.32
C ASP A 36 20.50 -25.33 -4.33
N ASP A 37 20.70 -25.63 -5.62
CA ASP A 37 20.86 -24.60 -6.63
C ASP A 37 19.54 -23.86 -6.86
N ILE A 38 19.68 -22.59 -7.22
CA ILE A 38 18.56 -21.69 -7.52
C ILE A 38 18.69 -21.30 -8.98
N VAL A 39 17.63 -21.57 -9.75
CA VAL A 39 17.53 -21.21 -11.15
C VAL A 39 16.56 -20.03 -11.28
N HIS A 40 17.07 -18.91 -11.78
CA HIS A 40 16.27 -17.73 -12.08
C HIS A 40 16.03 -17.64 -13.58
N PHE A 41 14.77 -17.68 -14.00
CA PHE A 41 14.40 -17.46 -15.40
C PHE A 41 14.20 -15.97 -15.67
N ASN A 42 14.44 -15.58 -16.92
CA ASN A 42 14.38 -14.21 -17.41
C ASN A 42 15.31 -13.23 -16.68
N PRO A 43 16.62 -13.56 -16.50
CA PRO A 43 17.56 -12.62 -15.90
C PRO A 43 17.58 -11.29 -16.67
N GLY A 44 17.62 -10.18 -15.95
CA GLY A 44 17.56 -8.82 -16.49
C GLY A 44 16.18 -8.41 -17.03
N PHE A 45 15.15 -9.24 -16.88
CA PHE A 45 13.77 -8.97 -17.32
C PHE A 45 13.68 -8.58 -18.81
N VAL A 46 14.51 -9.22 -19.65
CA VAL A 46 14.63 -8.89 -21.09
C VAL A 46 13.56 -9.55 -21.95
N GLY A 47 13.03 -10.69 -21.51
CA GLY A 47 12.00 -11.44 -22.20
C GLY A 47 10.60 -10.91 -21.89
N PHE A 48 9.76 -10.82 -22.92
CA PHE A 48 8.35 -10.40 -22.78
C PHE A 48 7.47 -11.59 -22.37
N TYR A 49 7.68 -12.11 -21.16
CA TYR A 49 6.93 -13.20 -20.55
C TYR A 49 7.01 -13.18 -19.03
N VAL A 50 5.99 -13.72 -18.37
CA VAL A 50 5.90 -13.85 -16.89
C VAL A 50 6.32 -15.26 -16.50
N VAL A 51 7.15 -15.38 -15.47
CA VAL A 51 7.63 -16.67 -14.96
C VAL A 51 6.86 -17.07 -13.70
N LYS A 52 6.23 -18.25 -13.75
CA LYS A 52 5.69 -18.92 -12.56
C LYS A 52 6.58 -20.09 -12.18
N TYR A 53 7.08 -20.08 -10.95
CA TYR A 53 7.82 -21.18 -10.34
C TYR A 53 6.90 -22.09 -9.51
N ASP A 54 7.37 -23.29 -9.19
CA ASP A 54 6.73 -24.15 -8.20
C ASP A 54 6.91 -23.61 -6.77
N PRO A 55 6.05 -23.99 -5.81
CA PRO A 55 6.10 -23.44 -4.45
C PRO A 55 7.45 -23.59 -3.75
N LEU A 56 8.16 -24.71 -3.98
CA LEU A 56 9.48 -24.94 -3.39
C LEU A 56 10.54 -23.99 -3.96
N ASP A 57 10.47 -23.69 -5.26
CA ASP A 57 11.41 -22.79 -5.92
C ASP A 57 11.13 -21.33 -5.53
N TRP A 58 9.86 -20.94 -5.38
CA TRP A 58 9.52 -19.65 -4.76
C TRP A 58 10.10 -19.51 -3.35
N ALA A 59 10.03 -20.56 -2.53
CA ALA A 59 10.61 -20.55 -1.19
C ALA A 59 12.14 -20.43 -1.21
N LYS A 60 12.82 -21.12 -2.16
CA LYS A 60 14.27 -20.99 -2.36
C LYS A 60 14.67 -19.57 -2.78
N LEU A 61 13.95 -18.99 -3.75
CA LEU A 61 14.14 -17.61 -4.23
C LEU A 61 13.95 -16.60 -3.09
N GLY A 62 12.84 -16.70 -2.34
CA GLY A 62 12.56 -15.83 -1.19
C GLY A 62 13.61 -15.94 -0.09
N LYS A 63 14.05 -17.16 0.24
CA LYS A 63 15.16 -17.39 1.19
C LYS A 63 16.45 -16.74 0.71
N ARG A 64 16.76 -16.80 -0.58
CA ARG A 64 17.98 -16.18 -1.12
C ARG A 64 17.90 -14.66 -1.12
N LEU A 65 16.77 -14.07 -1.51
CA LEU A 65 16.53 -12.63 -1.38
C LEU A 65 16.74 -12.16 0.08
N LEU A 66 16.18 -12.88 1.05
CA LEU A 66 16.34 -12.54 2.47
C LEU A 66 17.79 -12.61 2.97
N THR A 67 18.53 -13.64 2.54
CA THR A 67 19.89 -13.91 3.04
C THR A 67 20.96 -13.13 2.29
N ASN A 68 20.87 -13.05 0.96
CA ASN A 68 21.79 -12.33 0.09
C ASN A 68 21.12 -11.87 -1.22
N HIS A 69 20.29 -10.82 -1.16
CA HIS A 69 19.60 -10.28 -2.34
C HIS A 69 20.55 -9.78 -3.45
N SER A 70 21.81 -9.48 -3.13
CA SER A 70 22.79 -8.95 -4.09
C SER A 70 23.25 -9.96 -5.16
N ASP A 71 22.91 -11.25 -5.03
CA ASP A 71 23.17 -12.22 -6.11
C ASP A 71 22.20 -12.04 -7.29
N PHE A 72 21.11 -11.31 -7.08
CA PHE A 72 20.18 -10.85 -8.09
C PHE A 72 20.48 -9.38 -8.38
N THR A 73 20.45 -8.97 -9.65
CA THR A 73 20.50 -7.54 -9.98
C THR A 73 19.24 -6.83 -9.48
N ALA A 74 19.24 -5.49 -9.40
CA ALA A 74 18.04 -4.75 -9.03
C ALA A 74 16.84 -5.09 -9.93
N THR A 75 17.08 -5.27 -11.23
CA THR A 75 16.09 -5.66 -12.23
C THR A 75 15.57 -7.08 -12.00
N ASP A 76 16.42 -8.04 -11.64
CA ASP A 76 15.99 -9.40 -11.30
C ASP A 76 15.08 -9.43 -10.06
N ARG A 77 15.40 -8.63 -9.05
CA ARG A 77 14.58 -8.53 -7.83
C ARG A 77 13.23 -7.89 -8.12
N TYR A 78 13.23 -6.85 -8.96
CA TYR A 78 12.01 -6.26 -9.50
C TYR A 78 11.18 -7.30 -10.25
N SER A 79 11.76 -8.08 -11.17
CA SER A 79 11.00 -9.06 -11.95
C SER A 79 10.42 -10.17 -11.09
N LEU A 80 11.14 -10.63 -10.06
CA LEU A 80 10.62 -11.61 -9.11
C LEU A 80 9.40 -11.09 -8.34
N LEU A 81 9.44 -9.84 -7.87
CA LEU A 81 8.30 -9.21 -7.23
C LEU A 81 7.16 -9.01 -8.24
N HIS A 82 7.45 -8.40 -9.39
CA HIS A 82 6.49 -8.15 -10.46
C HIS A 82 5.71 -9.40 -10.85
N ASP A 83 6.43 -10.48 -11.20
CA ASP A 83 5.80 -11.71 -11.66
C ASP A 83 4.98 -12.36 -10.54
N ALA A 84 5.48 -12.39 -9.30
CA ALA A 84 4.75 -12.96 -8.18
C ALA A 84 3.44 -12.21 -7.89
N PHE A 85 3.46 -10.87 -7.89
CA PHE A 85 2.28 -10.04 -7.65
C PHE A 85 1.28 -10.14 -8.82
N LEU A 86 1.74 -10.04 -10.06
CA LEU A 86 0.88 -10.20 -11.25
C LEU A 86 0.23 -11.58 -11.31
N LEU A 87 0.95 -12.64 -10.94
CA LEU A 87 0.38 -13.97 -10.83
C LEU A 87 -0.65 -14.07 -9.69
N ALA A 88 -0.45 -13.38 -8.58
CA ALA A 88 -1.43 -13.35 -7.48
C ALA A 88 -2.70 -12.57 -7.84
N GLU A 89 -2.55 -11.38 -8.43
CA GLU A 89 -3.66 -10.54 -8.92
C GLU A 89 -4.53 -11.27 -9.95
N THR A 90 -3.95 -12.21 -10.69
CA THR A 90 -4.64 -12.97 -11.74
C THR A 90 -4.97 -14.41 -11.35
N ASP A 91 -5.07 -14.70 -10.06
CA ASP A 91 -5.49 -16.00 -9.50
C ASP A 91 -4.57 -17.20 -9.81
N ARG A 92 -3.33 -16.93 -10.23
CA ARG A 92 -2.33 -17.95 -10.58
C ARG A 92 -1.35 -18.23 -9.43
N LEU A 93 -1.38 -17.42 -8.37
CA LEU A 93 -0.60 -17.54 -7.16
C LEU A 93 -1.42 -17.06 -5.96
N ILE A 94 -1.10 -17.51 -4.75
CA ILE A 94 -1.68 -16.95 -3.52
C ILE A 94 -0.83 -15.77 -3.05
N TYR A 95 -1.45 -14.72 -2.48
CA TYR A 95 -0.74 -13.51 -2.03
C TYR A 95 0.33 -13.78 -0.96
N ASP A 96 0.21 -14.86 -0.20
CA ASP A 96 1.23 -15.30 0.76
C ASP A 96 2.64 -15.36 0.14
N ILE A 97 2.76 -15.77 -1.13
CA ILE A 97 4.05 -15.91 -1.81
C ILE A 97 4.68 -14.55 -2.11
N PRO A 98 4.07 -13.63 -2.88
CA PRO A 98 4.64 -12.30 -3.10
C PRO A 98 4.88 -11.53 -1.80
N LEU A 99 3.99 -11.62 -0.81
CA LEU A 99 4.20 -11.00 0.51
C LEU A 99 5.39 -11.61 1.26
N GLU A 100 5.63 -12.92 1.14
CA GLU A 100 6.83 -13.56 1.70
C GLU A 100 8.11 -13.03 1.04
N LEU A 101 8.09 -12.78 -0.28
CA LEU A 101 9.21 -12.17 -0.98
C LEU A 101 9.49 -10.75 -0.45
N THR A 102 8.48 -9.91 -0.21
CA THR A 102 8.70 -8.50 0.19
C THR A 102 9.45 -8.32 1.52
N LYS A 103 9.58 -9.37 2.33
CA LYS A 103 10.34 -9.32 3.59
C LYS A 103 11.82 -8.95 3.43
N TYR A 104 12.42 -9.19 2.27
CA TYR A 104 13.80 -8.81 2.04
C TYR A 104 13.97 -7.29 1.91
N LEU A 105 12.90 -6.53 1.61
CA LEU A 105 12.95 -5.10 1.33
C LEU A 105 13.58 -4.28 2.46
N LYS A 106 13.48 -4.73 3.72
CA LYS A 106 14.21 -4.11 4.85
C LYS A 106 15.75 -4.03 4.68
N ARG A 107 16.32 -4.70 3.67
CA ARG A 107 17.74 -4.66 3.27
C ARG A 107 17.96 -4.05 1.89
N GLU A 108 16.90 -3.83 1.13
CA GLU A 108 16.93 -3.26 -0.21
C GLU A 108 17.25 -1.77 -0.18
N LYS A 109 18.14 -1.32 -1.07
CA LYS A 109 18.54 0.09 -1.21
C LYS A 109 18.40 0.61 -2.63
N GLU A 110 18.14 -0.27 -3.60
CA GLU A 110 17.92 0.13 -4.97
C GLU A 110 16.46 0.61 -5.15
N PRO A 111 16.22 1.69 -5.91
CA PRO A 111 14.88 2.27 -6.03
C PRO A 111 13.91 1.39 -6.81
N ILE A 112 14.38 0.59 -7.78
CA ILE A 112 13.49 -0.14 -8.71
C ILE A 112 12.55 -1.11 -7.98
N PRO A 113 13.02 -1.99 -7.06
CA PRO A 113 12.13 -2.89 -6.34
C PRO A 113 11.24 -2.15 -5.33
N TRP A 114 11.74 -1.07 -4.72
CA TRP A 114 10.96 -0.25 -3.80
C TRP A 114 9.82 0.49 -4.48
N ASN A 115 10.06 1.03 -5.67
CA ASN A 115 9.02 1.71 -6.43
C ASN A 115 7.89 0.75 -6.79
N PHE A 116 8.24 -0.45 -7.26
CA PHE A 116 7.23 -1.48 -7.52
C PHE A 116 6.43 -1.83 -6.27
N PHE A 117 7.11 -2.09 -5.14
CA PHE A 117 6.42 -2.43 -3.90
C PHE A 117 5.54 -1.28 -3.38
N ARG A 118 5.98 -0.03 -3.54
CA ARG A 118 5.17 1.16 -3.21
C ARG A 118 3.87 1.16 -4.00
N ASP A 119 3.93 0.93 -5.31
CA ASP A 119 2.74 0.91 -6.15
C ASP A 119 1.79 -0.23 -5.76
N GLN A 120 2.34 -1.40 -5.41
CA GLN A 120 1.58 -2.53 -4.87
C GLN A 120 0.94 -2.24 -3.51
N TYR A 121 1.64 -1.53 -2.62
CA TYR A 121 1.07 -1.08 -1.36
C TYR A 121 -0.09 -0.11 -1.59
N LEU A 122 0.07 0.87 -2.48
CA LEU A 122 -1.01 1.80 -2.85
C LEU A 122 -2.20 1.07 -3.50
N PHE A 123 -1.93 0.07 -4.33
CA PHE A 123 -2.95 -0.80 -4.90
C PHE A 123 -3.76 -1.47 -3.79
N PHE A 124 -3.12 -2.16 -2.83
CA PHE A 124 -3.83 -2.78 -1.70
C PHE A 124 -4.63 -1.76 -0.90
N MET A 125 -4.02 -0.62 -0.55
CA MET A 125 -4.69 0.43 0.21
C MET A 125 -5.88 1.06 -0.52
N SER A 126 -5.91 1.00 -1.85
CA SER A 126 -7.05 1.45 -2.66
C SER A 126 -8.17 0.41 -2.82
N HIS A 127 -7.87 -0.86 -2.57
CA HIS A 127 -8.84 -1.96 -2.67
C HIS A 127 -9.46 -2.32 -1.32
N LEU A 128 -8.67 -2.26 -0.25
CA LEU A 128 -9.12 -2.54 1.11
C LEU A 128 -10.00 -1.39 1.66
N ASP A 129 -10.98 -1.74 2.49
CA ASP A 129 -11.65 -0.74 3.33
C ASP A 129 -10.59 -0.12 4.27
N PRO A 130 -10.40 1.22 4.29
CA PRO A 130 -9.44 1.89 5.15
C PRO A 130 -9.56 1.56 6.64
N ASN A 131 -10.75 1.17 7.09
CA ASN A 131 -11.04 0.81 8.48
C ASN A 131 -10.89 -0.68 8.76
N SER A 132 -10.67 -1.52 7.75
CA SER A 132 -10.54 -2.96 7.92
C SER A 132 -9.26 -3.33 8.66
N GLU A 133 -9.28 -4.52 9.28
CA GLU A 133 -8.12 -5.04 9.99
C GLU A 133 -6.95 -5.29 9.03
N ALA A 134 -7.23 -5.76 7.81
CA ALA A 134 -6.22 -5.95 6.76
C ALA A 134 -5.46 -4.64 6.46
N ALA A 135 -6.19 -3.55 6.24
CA ALA A 135 -5.59 -2.24 5.94
C ALA A 135 -4.73 -1.72 7.09
N LYS A 136 -5.20 -1.88 8.34
CA LYS A 136 -4.45 -1.49 9.54
C LYS A 136 -3.18 -2.31 9.69
N LEU A 137 -3.27 -3.64 9.62
CA LEU A 137 -2.13 -4.53 9.76
C LEU A 137 -1.09 -4.32 8.65
N LEU A 138 -1.55 -4.15 7.39
CA LEU A 138 -0.67 -3.88 6.26
C LEU A 138 0.10 -2.57 6.43
N LYS A 139 -0.55 -1.51 6.95
CA LYS A 139 0.13 -0.25 7.32
C LYS A 139 1.26 -0.49 8.32
N VAL A 140 1.01 -1.28 9.37
CA VAL A 140 2.06 -1.60 10.34
C VAL A 140 3.18 -2.37 9.64
N TYR A 141 2.89 -3.27 8.69
CA TYR A 141 3.90 -4.11 8.03
C TYR A 141 4.86 -3.27 7.20
N VAL A 142 4.30 -2.36 6.42
CA VAL A 142 5.09 -1.41 5.64
C VAL A 142 5.86 -0.44 6.55
N ALA A 143 5.32 -0.07 7.71
CA ALA A 143 6.06 0.70 8.72
C ALA A 143 7.29 -0.08 9.24
N ASP A 144 7.15 -1.39 9.52
CA ASP A 144 8.27 -2.25 9.96
C ASP A 144 9.36 -2.35 8.89
N LEU A 145 8.97 -2.51 7.61
CA LEU A 145 9.92 -2.56 6.50
C LEU A 145 10.72 -1.26 6.34
N THR A 146 10.10 -0.11 6.57
CA THR A 146 10.70 1.21 6.31
C THR A 146 11.37 1.83 7.53
N SER A 147 10.97 1.49 8.76
CA SER A 147 11.42 2.14 9.99
C SER A 147 12.94 2.22 10.14
N THR A 148 13.65 1.08 10.02
CA THR A 148 15.12 1.07 10.14
C THR A 148 15.79 1.81 8.99
N LEU A 149 15.23 1.75 7.77
CA LEU A 149 15.78 2.43 6.61
C LEU A 149 15.61 3.95 6.74
N TYR A 150 14.47 4.39 7.25
CA TYR A 150 14.20 5.79 7.54
C TYR A 150 15.20 6.34 8.56
N ASP A 151 15.41 5.63 9.68
CA ASP A 151 16.35 6.03 10.73
C ASP A 151 17.80 6.07 10.26
N GLN A 152 18.18 5.19 9.34
CA GLN A 152 19.56 5.09 8.85
C GLN A 152 19.88 6.05 7.70
N TYR A 153 18.94 6.27 6.78
CA TYR A 153 19.22 6.95 5.50
C TYR A 153 18.48 8.28 5.35
N VAL A 154 17.33 8.46 6.00
CA VAL A 154 16.54 9.70 5.88
C VAL A 154 16.85 10.64 7.04
N LYS A 155 16.66 10.17 8.28
CA LYS A 155 16.79 10.99 9.50
C LYS A 155 18.15 11.68 9.66
N PRO A 156 19.31 11.06 9.40
CA PRO A 156 20.60 11.73 9.56
C PRO A 156 20.80 12.87 8.55
N ASN A 157 20.13 12.78 7.40
CA ASN A 157 20.21 13.75 6.31
C ASN A 157 19.24 14.92 6.49
N THR A 158 18.32 14.90 7.47
CA THR A 158 17.42 16.04 7.76
C THR A 158 18.11 17.18 8.53
N VAL A 159 19.36 16.98 8.94
CA VAL A 159 20.12 17.91 9.76
C VAL A 159 21.00 18.80 8.87
N PHE A 160 20.48 19.99 8.55
CA PHE A 160 21.17 21.16 7.99
C PHE A 160 21.92 20.96 6.65
N ASP A 161 21.37 21.56 5.59
CA ASP A 161 22.04 21.94 4.33
C ASP A 161 22.03 20.93 3.16
N LYS A 162 21.41 19.75 3.30
CA LYS A 162 21.15 18.83 2.16
C LYS A 162 19.75 18.19 2.23
N SER A 163 19.03 18.29 1.11
CA SER A 163 17.70 17.75 0.84
C SER A 163 17.69 16.21 0.86
N SER A 164 17.06 15.60 1.87
CA SER A 164 16.69 14.17 1.87
C SER A 164 15.32 13.93 1.22
N PHE A 165 14.45 14.92 1.28
CA PHE A 165 13.21 14.97 0.52
C PHE A 165 13.56 15.66 -0.79
N LYS A 166 13.48 14.97 -1.94
CA LYS A 166 13.73 15.59 -3.26
C LYS A 166 12.40 15.94 -3.92
N LYS A 167 12.39 17.01 -4.72
CA LYS A 167 11.25 17.37 -5.58
C LYS A 167 10.95 16.24 -6.55
N TRP A 168 9.71 15.79 -6.62
CA TRP A 168 9.30 14.75 -7.53
C TRP A 168 9.18 15.36 -8.93
N LYS A 169 9.90 14.82 -9.89
CA LYS A 169 9.66 15.13 -11.31
C LYS A 169 8.55 14.22 -11.81
N SER A 170 7.33 14.39 -11.30
CA SER A 170 6.18 13.61 -11.74
C SER A 170 5.36 14.41 -12.75
N THR A 171 5.26 13.90 -13.98
CA THR A 171 4.23 14.37 -14.92
C THR A 171 3.08 13.39 -14.79
N ILE A 172 2.11 13.69 -13.93
CA ILE A 172 0.94 12.82 -13.71
C ILE A 172 0.03 12.92 -14.92
N ILE A 173 0.25 12.08 -15.94
CA ILE A 173 -0.73 11.79 -16.98
C ILE A 173 -0.65 10.30 -17.32
N SER A 174 -1.77 9.61 -17.08
CA SER A 174 -2.13 8.31 -17.65
C SER A 174 -1.42 7.08 -17.09
N CYS A 175 -2.10 5.94 -17.17
CA CYS A 175 -1.71 4.55 -16.88
C CYS A 175 -0.49 4.08 -17.70
N SER A 176 0.60 4.84 -17.65
CA SER A 176 1.90 4.49 -18.14
C SER A 176 2.68 3.93 -16.96
N TYR A 177 3.29 2.76 -17.13
CA TYR A 177 4.30 2.18 -16.24
C TYR A 177 5.59 3.03 -16.16
N THR A 178 5.46 4.36 -16.24
CA THR A 178 6.53 5.33 -16.08
C THR A 178 6.38 5.95 -14.70
N VAL A 179 6.89 5.19 -13.74
CA VAL A 179 7.50 5.60 -12.49
C VAL A 179 7.94 7.08 -12.54
N PRO A 180 7.53 7.96 -11.62
CA PRO A 180 8.39 9.10 -11.31
C PRO A 180 9.72 8.51 -10.85
N ASP A 181 10.86 8.90 -11.45
CA ASP A 181 12.22 8.46 -11.04
C ASP A 181 12.52 8.85 -9.58
N LEU A 182 11.86 8.20 -8.63
CA LEU A 182 12.04 8.41 -7.21
C LEU A 182 13.31 7.68 -6.82
N ASP A 183 14.20 8.40 -6.17
CA ASP A 183 15.32 7.76 -5.51
C ASP A 183 14.85 6.97 -4.29
N PHE A 184 15.76 6.16 -3.78
CA PHE A 184 15.51 5.32 -2.62
C PHE A 184 15.00 6.12 -1.41
N GLU A 185 15.61 7.27 -1.09
CA GLU A 185 15.20 8.09 0.06
C GLU A 185 13.76 8.60 -0.09
N SER A 186 13.38 9.09 -1.28
CA SER A 186 12.02 9.58 -1.55
C SER A 186 10.97 8.48 -1.40
N LEU A 187 11.29 7.25 -1.81
CA LEU A 187 10.40 6.09 -1.64
C LEU A 187 10.22 5.72 -0.17
N ILE A 188 11.31 5.71 0.60
CA ILE A 188 11.25 5.43 2.05
C ILE A 188 10.49 6.53 2.79
N ILE A 189 10.67 7.80 2.42
CA ILE A 189 9.90 8.93 2.95
C ILE A 189 8.40 8.74 2.70
N ASP A 190 8.00 8.50 1.44
CA ASP A 190 6.58 8.40 1.08
C ASP A 190 5.90 7.28 1.86
N LEU A 191 6.51 6.09 1.90
CA LEU A 191 5.98 4.96 2.63
C LEU A 191 6.01 5.17 4.15
N ALA A 192 7.05 5.78 4.71
CA ALA A 192 7.12 6.08 6.15
C ALA A 192 6.03 7.08 6.56
N CYS A 193 5.81 8.14 5.78
CA CYS A 193 4.76 9.12 6.02
C CYS A 193 3.36 8.48 5.89
N ARG A 194 3.08 7.74 4.82
CA ARG A 194 1.78 7.05 4.60
C ARG A 194 1.48 5.95 5.61
N THR A 195 2.50 5.47 6.34
CA THR A 195 2.37 4.51 7.44
C THR A 195 2.42 5.17 8.82
N SER A 196 2.23 6.49 8.87
CA SER A 196 2.12 7.31 10.08
C SER A 196 3.39 7.40 10.93
N ASN A 197 4.58 7.38 10.31
CA ASN A 197 5.82 7.66 11.03
C ASN A 197 5.79 9.10 11.61
N PRO A 198 5.83 9.29 12.94
CA PRO A 198 5.63 10.60 13.54
C PRO A 198 6.69 11.64 13.15
N GLU A 199 7.94 11.21 12.93
CA GLU A 199 9.02 12.11 12.53
C GLU A 199 8.85 12.56 11.08
N CYS A 200 8.42 11.66 10.19
CA CYS A 200 8.09 11.98 8.80
C CYS A 200 6.92 12.98 8.72
N LEU A 201 5.84 12.70 9.46
CA LEU A 201 4.67 13.58 9.50
C LEU A 201 5.04 14.99 9.99
N LYS A 202 5.84 15.07 11.06
CA LYS A 202 6.31 16.36 11.60
C LYS A 202 7.18 17.10 10.58
N ALA A 203 8.08 16.41 9.90
CA ALA A 203 8.94 17.01 8.88
C ALA A 203 8.14 17.57 7.69
N MET A 204 7.11 16.84 7.22
CA MET A 204 6.21 17.35 6.17
C MET A 204 5.47 18.61 6.60
N TYR A 205 5.05 18.68 7.86
CA TYR A 205 4.42 19.88 8.39
C TYR A 205 5.40 21.06 8.49
N GLU A 206 6.64 20.82 8.93
CA GLU A 206 7.69 21.84 8.96
C GLU A 206 8.02 22.38 7.55
N GLU A 207 8.11 21.50 6.54
CA GLU A 207 8.27 21.88 5.12
C GLU A 207 7.08 22.72 4.62
N PHE A 208 5.85 22.36 4.98
CA PHE A 208 4.66 23.17 4.67
C PHE A 208 4.77 24.58 5.28
N LEU A 209 5.18 24.69 6.55
CA LEU A 209 5.37 25.98 7.21
C LEU A 209 6.45 26.82 6.51
N MET A 210 7.58 26.22 6.14
CA MET A 210 8.63 26.88 5.36
C MET A 210 8.10 27.39 4.01
N TRP A 211 7.41 26.53 3.27
CA TRP A 211 6.81 26.88 1.99
C TRP A 211 5.79 28.02 2.10
N SER A 212 4.91 27.99 3.10
CA SER A 212 3.89 29.03 3.32
C SER A 212 4.51 30.41 3.61
N GLN A 213 5.73 30.43 4.15
CA GLN A 213 6.54 31.62 4.40
C GLN A 213 7.43 32.01 3.21
N LYS A 214 7.22 31.39 2.04
CA LYS A 214 8.00 31.59 0.81
C LYS A 214 9.48 31.23 0.96
N GLN A 215 9.80 30.33 1.88
CA GLN A 215 11.15 29.77 2.01
C GLN A 215 11.33 28.60 1.04
N ASN A 216 12.59 28.26 0.75
CA ASN A 216 12.89 27.09 -0.08
C ASN A 216 12.59 25.81 0.69
N ILE A 217 11.82 24.92 0.07
CA ILE A 217 11.58 23.56 0.56
C ILE A 217 12.42 22.54 -0.18
N THR A 218 12.69 21.42 0.47
CA THR A 218 13.42 20.32 -0.14
C THR A 218 12.48 19.30 -0.77
N ALA A 219 11.40 18.98 -0.06
CA ALA A 219 10.40 18.01 -0.46
C ALA A 219 9.58 18.40 -1.70
N ASP A 220 8.97 17.39 -2.31
CA ASP A 220 7.92 17.60 -3.28
C ASP A 220 6.68 18.23 -2.64
N LEU A 221 6.16 19.28 -3.25
CA LEU A 221 5.08 20.06 -2.67
C LEU A 221 3.73 19.32 -2.71
N HIS A 222 3.50 18.43 -3.67
CA HIS A 222 2.31 17.60 -3.68
C HIS A 222 2.30 16.66 -2.48
N LEU A 223 3.43 15.98 -2.22
CA LEU A 223 3.57 15.12 -1.05
C LEU A 223 3.44 15.88 0.26
N VAL A 224 4.07 17.07 0.35
CA VAL A 224 3.96 17.94 1.53
C VAL A 224 2.50 18.32 1.79
N LEU A 225 1.77 18.78 0.78
CA LEU A 225 0.36 19.16 0.96
C LEU A 225 -0.52 17.96 1.26
N GLU A 226 -0.29 16.82 0.62
CA GLU A 226 -1.03 15.60 0.90
C GLU A 226 -0.87 15.18 2.37
N ILE A 227 0.37 15.04 2.85
CA ILE A 227 0.65 14.51 4.19
C ILE A 227 0.43 15.56 5.29
N ALA A 228 0.94 16.78 5.12
CA ALA A 228 0.86 17.79 6.17
C ALA A 228 -0.58 18.21 6.46
N ILE A 229 -1.39 18.37 5.42
CA ILE A 229 -2.78 18.85 5.58
C ILE A 229 -3.67 17.74 6.12
N GLU A 230 -3.45 16.49 5.69
CA GLU A 230 -4.16 15.33 6.22
C GLU A 230 -4.00 15.20 7.75
N HIS A 231 -2.82 15.51 8.28
CA HIS A 231 -2.50 15.31 9.70
C HIS A 231 -2.57 16.57 10.58
N TYR A 232 -2.27 17.75 10.05
CA TYR A 232 -2.16 19.01 10.81
C TYR A 232 -3.10 20.11 10.29
N GLY A 233 -3.94 19.80 9.30
CA GLY A 233 -4.92 20.72 8.73
C GLY A 233 -5.89 21.25 9.78
N HIS A 234 -6.09 22.57 9.77
CA HIS A 234 -7.09 23.27 10.59
C HIS A 234 -7.63 24.48 9.81
N ASN A 235 -8.66 25.15 10.34
CA ASN A 235 -9.38 26.19 9.60
C ASN A 235 -8.47 27.31 9.07
N THR A 236 -7.46 27.75 9.81
CA THR A 236 -6.50 28.78 9.35
C THR A 236 -5.72 28.34 8.11
N ILE A 237 -5.26 27.08 8.08
CA ILE A 237 -4.57 26.53 6.90
C ILE A 237 -5.56 26.40 5.73
N TRP A 238 -6.79 25.99 5.99
CA TRP A 238 -7.82 25.93 4.96
C TRP A 238 -8.04 27.30 4.32
N GLU A 239 -8.16 28.35 5.14
CA GLU A 239 -8.36 29.73 4.67
C GLU A 239 -7.18 30.20 3.83
N TYR A 240 -5.96 29.94 4.30
CA TYR A 240 -4.74 30.23 3.56
C TYR A 240 -4.70 29.55 2.19
N LEU A 241 -4.98 28.25 2.12
CA LEU A 241 -4.98 27.51 0.84
C LEU A 241 -6.08 28.00 -0.11
N TYR A 242 -7.28 28.29 0.41
CA TYR A 242 -8.37 28.84 -0.38
C TYR A 242 -8.05 30.23 -0.93
N ASP A 243 -7.46 31.10 -0.12
CA ASP A 243 -7.06 32.44 -0.54
C ASP A 243 -6.00 32.35 -1.63
N GLU A 244 -4.94 31.56 -1.44
CA GLU A 244 -3.90 31.31 -2.45
C GLU A 244 -4.47 30.72 -3.76
N MET A 245 -5.44 29.80 -3.66
CA MET A 245 -6.10 29.19 -4.82
C MET A 245 -6.93 30.21 -5.63
N THR A 246 -7.55 31.18 -4.95
CA THR A 246 -8.47 32.13 -5.58
C THR A 246 -7.81 33.45 -6.00
N VAL A 247 -6.50 33.61 -5.79
CA VAL A 247 -5.74 34.75 -6.31
C VAL A 247 -5.83 34.79 -7.84
N SER A 248 -6.26 35.94 -8.38
CA SER A 248 -6.51 36.11 -9.82
C SER A 248 -5.26 35.95 -10.69
N GLU A 249 -4.07 36.28 -10.16
CA GLU A 249 -2.78 36.19 -10.83
C GLU A 249 -2.15 34.78 -10.76
N ALA A 250 -2.70 33.87 -9.96
CA ALA A 250 -2.15 32.52 -9.83
C ALA A 250 -2.38 31.70 -11.11
N ASP A 251 -1.34 31.02 -11.58
CA ASP A 251 -1.43 30.10 -12.71
C ASP A 251 -2.23 28.82 -12.36
N GLU A 252 -2.63 28.07 -13.39
CA GLU A 252 -3.46 26.87 -13.25
C GLU A 252 -2.77 25.78 -12.40
N THR A 253 -1.45 25.65 -12.51
CA THR A 253 -0.66 24.67 -11.74
C THR A 253 -0.69 25.00 -10.24
N ARG A 254 -0.50 26.27 -9.88
CA ARG A 254 -0.58 26.76 -8.51
C ARG A 254 -1.98 26.52 -7.93
N LYS A 255 -3.03 26.79 -8.71
CA LYS A 255 -4.42 26.57 -8.29
C LYS A 255 -4.73 25.10 -8.04
N ASN A 256 -4.33 24.23 -8.97
CA ASN A 256 -4.50 22.79 -8.83
C ASN A 256 -3.81 22.28 -7.57
N LEU A 257 -2.59 22.73 -7.32
CA LEU A 257 -1.85 22.35 -6.12
C LEU A 257 -2.56 22.76 -4.82
N MET A 258 -3.15 23.96 -4.77
CA MET A 258 -3.95 24.35 -3.59
C MET A 258 -5.23 23.53 -3.46
N ALA A 259 -5.85 23.17 -4.59
CA ALA A 259 -7.00 22.28 -4.60
C ALA A 259 -6.67 20.88 -4.07
N GLU A 260 -5.48 20.33 -4.36
CA GLU A 260 -5.01 19.07 -3.77
C GLU A 260 -4.89 19.16 -2.24
N GLY A 261 -4.31 20.27 -1.74
CA GLY A 261 -4.25 20.53 -0.30
C GLY A 261 -5.64 20.63 0.33
N LEU A 262 -6.54 21.40 -0.28
CA LEU A 262 -7.93 21.57 0.19
C LEU A 262 -8.74 20.27 0.20
N ALA A 263 -8.42 19.33 -0.71
CA ALA A 263 -9.04 18.02 -0.74
C ALA A 263 -8.47 17.05 0.31
N SER A 264 -7.27 17.32 0.86
CA SER A 264 -6.56 16.40 1.75
C SER A 264 -6.94 16.53 3.24
N PHE A 265 -7.85 17.44 3.60
CA PHE A 265 -8.34 17.56 4.98
C PHE A 265 -9.14 16.32 5.42
N ARG A 266 -8.97 15.90 6.68
CA ARG A 266 -9.76 14.82 7.31
C ARG A 266 -10.93 15.32 8.16
N ASP A 267 -10.90 16.58 8.59
CA ASP A 267 -11.96 17.16 9.41
C ASP A 267 -13.28 17.25 8.60
N PRO A 268 -14.38 16.63 9.06
CA PRO A 268 -15.65 16.60 8.33
C PRO A 268 -16.22 17.99 7.99
N VAL A 269 -16.00 18.98 8.85
CA VAL A 269 -16.46 20.35 8.65
C VAL A 269 -15.66 21.00 7.52
N LEU A 270 -14.34 20.82 7.51
CA LEU A 270 -13.47 21.37 6.46
C LEU A 270 -13.64 20.65 5.12
N ILE A 271 -13.86 19.33 5.12
CA ILE A 271 -14.23 18.56 3.92
C ILE A 271 -15.52 19.13 3.32
N GLN A 272 -16.57 19.29 4.15
CA GLN A 272 -17.84 19.84 3.67
C GLN A 272 -17.70 21.28 3.19
N LYS A 273 -16.85 22.09 3.85
CA LYS A 273 -16.51 23.45 3.41
C LYS A 273 -15.86 23.44 2.03
N THR A 274 -14.90 22.55 1.77
CA THR A 274 -14.26 22.37 0.45
C THR A 274 -15.28 21.96 -0.62
N ILE A 275 -16.16 20.99 -0.32
CA ILE A 275 -17.23 20.54 -1.24
C ILE A 275 -18.17 21.71 -1.60
N ASN A 276 -18.56 22.50 -0.61
CA ASN A 276 -19.45 23.65 -0.83
C ASN A 276 -18.78 24.72 -1.70
N VAL A 277 -17.50 25.02 -1.46
CA VAL A 277 -16.72 25.94 -2.31
C VAL A 277 -16.64 25.42 -3.75
N MET A 278 -16.25 24.16 -3.93
CA MET A 278 -16.16 23.53 -5.25
C MET A 278 -17.47 23.66 -6.02
N ALA A 279 -18.60 23.41 -5.37
CA ALA A 279 -19.90 23.36 -6.01
C ALA A 279 -20.53 24.75 -6.24
N THR A 280 -20.37 25.69 -5.31
CA THR A 280 -21.19 26.91 -5.27
C THR A 280 -20.42 28.21 -5.45
N ASP A 281 -19.11 28.22 -5.21
CA ASP A 281 -18.34 29.46 -5.26
C ASP A 281 -18.15 29.92 -6.72
N PRO A 282 -18.54 31.17 -7.07
CA PRO A 282 -18.39 31.70 -8.41
C PRO A 282 -16.93 31.94 -8.84
N LYS A 283 -15.98 32.03 -7.90
CA LYS A 283 -14.54 32.14 -8.20
C LYS A 283 -13.95 30.84 -8.73
N ILE A 284 -14.62 29.71 -8.49
CA ILE A 284 -14.18 28.40 -8.91
C ILE A 284 -14.80 28.11 -10.27
N ASP A 285 -14.00 28.09 -11.33
CA ASP A 285 -14.49 27.72 -12.65
C ASP A 285 -14.75 26.21 -12.77
N TYR A 286 -15.33 25.79 -13.89
CA TYR A 286 -15.66 24.38 -14.09
C TYR A 286 -14.42 23.47 -14.15
N LYS A 287 -13.25 23.96 -14.57
CA LYS A 287 -12.03 23.13 -14.67
C LYS A 287 -11.49 22.84 -13.26
N LEU A 288 -11.37 23.87 -12.44
CA LEU A 288 -10.93 23.75 -11.05
C LEU A 288 -11.94 22.95 -10.22
N ALA A 289 -13.25 23.13 -10.46
CA ALA A 289 -14.28 22.32 -9.82
C ALA A 289 -14.12 20.82 -10.16
N LYS A 290 -13.86 20.47 -11.44
CA LYS A 290 -13.56 19.09 -11.85
C LYS A 290 -12.33 18.54 -11.14
N TYR A 291 -11.29 19.36 -11.05
CA TYR A 291 -10.03 18.97 -10.42
C TYR A 291 -10.20 18.72 -8.91
N LEU A 292 -10.92 19.60 -8.20
CA LEU A 292 -11.31 19.42 -6.79
C LEU A 292 -12.15 18.14 -6.61
N TYR A 293 -13.16 17.94 -7.46
CA TYR A 293 -14.03 16.77 -7.42
C TYR A 293 -13.24 15.47 -7.55
N GLN A 294 -12.31 15.39 -8.51
CA GLN A 294 -11.45 14.22 -8.70
C GLN A 294 -10.55 13.96 -7.49
N ASN A 295 -9.96 15.00 -6.90
CA ASN A 295 -9.12 14.85 -5.72
C ASN A 295 -9.93 14.40 -4.51
N LEU A 296 -11.10 15.00 -4.26
CA LEU A 296 -11.98 14.61 -3.16
C LEU A 296 -12.46 13.15 -3.27
N ILE A 297 -12.78 12.66 -4.48
CA ILE A 297 -13.13 11.24 -4.70
C ILE A 297 -11.99 10.30 -4.27
N ASN A 298 -10.74 10.70 -4.49
CA ASN A 298 -9.58 9.85 -4.18
C ASN A 298 -9.24 9.82 -2.68
N LYS A 299 -9.94 10.58 -1.83
CA LYS A 299 -9.66 10.65 -0.40
C LYS A 299 -10.71 9.86 0.39
N PRO A 300 -10.32 8.82 1.15
CA PRO A 300 -11.27 7.95 1.84
C PRO A 300 -12.20 8.69 2.80
N GLU A 301 -11.68 9.67 3.53
CA GLU A 301 -12.45 10.50 4.45
C GLU A 301 -13.42 11.44 3.72
N ALA A 302 -13.07 11.94 2.53
CA ALA A 302 -13.91 12.87 1.79
C ALA A 302 -14.96 12.17 0.91
N LEU A 303 -14.68 10.95 0.46
CA LEU A 303 -15.53 10.13 -0.40
C LEU A 303 -17.00 10.06 0.07
N PRO A 304 -17.32 9.68 1.33
CA PRO A 304 -18.71 9.59 1.79
C PRO A 304 -19.41 10.96 1.83
N HIS A 305 -18.68 12.02 2.18
CA HIS A 305 -19.22 13.38 2.20
C HIS A 305 -19.55 13.88 0.79
N LEU A 306 -18.62 13.67 -0.15
CA LEU A 306 -18.81 14.05 -1.53
C LEU A 306 -19.92 13.22 -2.19
N TRP A 307 -20.01 11.93 -1.87
CA TRP A 307 -21.09 11.07 -2.36
C TRP A 307 -22.46 11.56 -1.89
N ASN A 308 -22.61 11.82 -0.59
CA ASN A 308 -23.86 12.35 -0.04
C ASN A 308 -24.21 13.72 -0.64
N TYR A 309 -23.24 14.61 -0.83
CA TYR A 309 -23.48 15.89 -1.49
C TYR A 309 -23.93 15.70 -2.94
N THR A 310 -23.27 14.80 -3.67
CA THR A 310 -23.57 14.49 -5.08
C THR A 310 -25.00 13.98 -5.24
N LYS A 311 -25.43 13.03 -4.40
CA LYS A 311 -26.81 12.52 -4.43
C LYS A 311 -27.85 13.61 -4.23
N ASN A 312 -27.61 14.49 -3.24
CA ASN A 312 -28.58 15.52 -2.86
C ASN A 312 -28.59 16.74 -3.80
N ASN A 313 -27.54 16.94 -4.62
CA ASN A 313 -27.36 18.14 -5.44
C ASN A 313 -27.01 17.81 -6.90
N TRP A 314 -27.43 16.64 -7.38
CA TRP A 314 -27.01 16.06 -8.66
C TRP A 314 -27.06 17.05 -9.83
N ASP A 315 -28.23 17.61 -10.14
CA ASP A 315 -28.42 18.48 -11.31
C ASP A 315 -27.56 19.75 -11.25
N SER A 316 -27.50 20.38 -10.08
CA SER A 316 -26.70 21.59 -9.84
C SER A 316 -25.21 21.31 -9.96
N LEU A 317 -24.76 20.20 -9.36
CA LEU A 317 -23.36 19.80 -9.39
C LEU A 317 -22.92 19.40 -10.80
N MET A 318 -23.73 18.62 -11.53
CA MET A 318 -23.43 18.27 -12.93
C MET A 318 -23.38 19.50 -13.83
N THR A 319 -24.25 20.49 -13.59
CA THR A 319 -24.19 21.79 -14.26
C THR A 319 -22.88 22.52 -13.95
N LYS A 320 -22.45 22.59 -12.68
CA LYS A 320 -21.18 23.20 -12.26
C LYS A 320 -19.96 22.52 -12.89
N LEU A 321 -20.00 21.19 -12.98
CA LEU A 321 -18.97 20.39 -13.65
C LEU A 321 -19.08 20.46 -15.18
N ASN A 322 -19.93 21.33 -15.75
CA ASN A 322 -20.17 21.49 -17.17
C ASN A 322 -20.45 20.14 -17.87
N SER A 323 -21.26 19.31 -17.21
CA SER A 323 -21.65 17.97 -17.63
C SER A 323 -23.08 18.02 -18.16
N THR A 324 -23.31 18.76 -19.23
CA THR A 324 -24.67 19.00 -19.75
C THR A 324 -25.28 17.80 -20.47
N ASN A 325 -24.47 16.87 -20.99
CA ASN A 325 -24.96 15.77 -21.83
C ASN A 325 -24.48 14.37 -21.41
N ASN A 326 -23.58 14.25 -20.43
CA ASN A 326 -23.12 12.93 -19.98
C ASN A 326 -22.55 12.93 -18.54
N PRO A 327 -23.42 12.97 -17.52
CA PRO A 327 -23.04 12.82 -16.10
C PRO A 327 -22.28 11.53 -15.79
N SER A 328 -22.36 10.56 -16.69
CA SER A 328 -21.85 9.21 -16.47
C SER A 328 -20.32 9.16 -16.27
N ILE A 329 -19.56 10.14 -16.77
CA ILE A 329 -18.11 10.22 -16.51
C ILE A 329 -17.81 10.51 -15.03
N TRP A 330 -18.66 11.28 -14.36
CA TRP A 330 -18.46 11.68 -12.96
C TRP A 330 -18.97 10.63 -11.98
N ILE A 331 -20.00 9.88 -12.36
CA ILE A 331 -20.49 8.75 -11.55
C ILE A 331 -19.56 7.56 -11.61
N SER A 332 -18.94 7.28 -12.77
CA SER A 332 -18.00 6.14 -12.91
C SER A 332 -16.81 6.28 -11.95
N LYS A 333 -16.44 7.51 -11.58
CA LYS A 333 -15.39 7.78 -10.58
C LYS A 333 -15.74 7.31 -9.18
N PHE A 334 -17.01 7.25 -8.80
CA PHE A 334 -17.40 6.63 -7.53
C PHE A 334 -17.36 5.10 -7.61
N CYS A 335 -17.71 4.53 -8.75
CA CYS A 335 -17.71 3.08 -8.96
C CYS A 335 -16.33 2.46 -8.74
N GLU A 336 -15.28 3.13 -9.25
CA GLU A 336 -13.88 2.74 -9.02
C GLU A 336 -13.50 2.70 -7.52
N LYS A 337 -14.24 3.40 -6.64
CA LYS A 337 -13.91 3.61 -5.22
C LYS A 337 -14.82 2.91 -4.23
N PHE A 338 -16.01 2.46 -4.62
CA PHE A 338 -16.94 1.82 -3.69
C PHE A 338 -16.57 0.35 -3.48
N LYS A 339 -16.20 0.02 -2.25
CA LYS A 339 -15.63 -1.29 -1.87
C LYS A 339 -16.51 -2.10 -0.92
N THR A 340 -17.74 -1.64 -0.64
CA THR A 340 -18.65 -2.32 0.31
C THR A 340 -20.00 -2.60 -0.33
N LYS A 341 -20.65 -3.68 0.13
CA LYS A 341 -22.01 -4.06 -0.32
C LYS A 341 -23.03 -2.97 -0.03
N GLU A 342 -22.88 -2.25 1.09
CA GLU A 342 -23.74 -1.12 1.45
C GLU A 342 -23.65 0.03 0.43
N LEU A 343 -22.43 0.42 0.04
CA LEU A 343 -22.23 1.46 -0.97
C LEU A 343 -22.73 1.02 -2.35
N PHE A 344 -22.63 -0.26 -2.68
CA PHE A 344 -23.18 -0.82 -3.90
C PHE A 344 -24.71 -0.70 -3.96
N GLU A 345 -25.41 -1.07 -2.88
CA GLU A 345 -26.87 -0.97 -2.81
C GLU A 345 -27.35 0.49 -2.90
N ASP A 346 -26.66 1.39 -2.19
CA ASP A 346 -26.94 2.82 -2.20
C ASP A 346 -26.70 3.45 -3.59
N LEU A 347 -25.58 3.11 -4.24
CA LEU A 347 -25.30 3.55 -5.61
C LEU A 347 -26.33 3.02 -6.60
N THR A 348 -26.62 1.72 -6.58
CA THR A 348 -27.63 1.08 -7.43
C THR A 348 -28.99 1.77 -7.30
N THR A 349 -29.37 2.12 -6.07
CA THR A 349 -30.63 2.82 -5.80
C THR A 349 -30.61 4.23 -6.40
N PHE A 350 -29.49 4.94 -6.27
CA PHE A 350 -29.32 6.27 -6.87
C PHE A 350 -29.31 6.23 -8.40
N LEU A 351 -28.64 5.25 -9.01
CA LEU A 351 -28.55 5.12 -10.48
C LEU A 351 -29.93 4.97 -11.13
N ARG A 352 -30.91 4.38 -10.43
CA ARG A 352 -32.30 4.28 -10.90
C ARG A 352 -33.07 5.61 -10.89
N GLN A 353 -32.56 6.61 -10.17
CA GLN A 353 -33.20 7.92 -9.98
C GLN A 353 -32.66 8.97 -10.96
N VAL A 354 -31.53 8.70 -11.62
CA VAL A 354 -30.85 9.65 -12.51
C VAL A 354 -30.74 9.09 -13.93
N GLU A 355 -30.81 9.96 -14.93
CA GLU A 355 -30.61 9.56 -16.32
C GLU A 355 -29.11 9.40 -16.62
N ILE A 356 -28.64 8.15 -16.69
CA ILE A 356 -27.27 7.80 -17.10
C ILE A 356 -27.26 6.74 -18.20
N SER A 357 -26.14 6.61 -18.92
CA SER A 357 -26.04 5.61 -19.99
C SER A 357 -25.92 4.18 -19.42
N GLU A 358 -26.67 3.23 -20.01
CA GLU A 358 -26.63 1.80 -19.65
C GLU A 358 -25.21 1.21 -19.66
N TYR A 359 -24.36 1.65 -20.60
CA TYR A 359 -22.95 1.22 -20.67
C TYR A 359 -22.18 1.53 -19.38
N ILE A 360 -22.36 2.72 -18.82
CA ILE A 360 -21.65 3.14 -17.60
C ILE A 360 -22.27 2.51 -16.38
N GLU A 361 -23.60 2.38 -16.32
CA GLU A 361 -24.25 1.62 -15.26
C GLU A 361 -23.71 0.19 -15.20
N ARG A 362 -23.62 -0.49 -16.35
CA ARG A 362 -23.04 -1.84 -16.44
C ARG A 362 -21.56 -1.88 -16.06
N GLY A 363 -20.76 -0.93 -16.55
CA GLY A 363 -19.33 -0.83 -16.20
C GLY A 363 -19.15 -0.63 -14.70
N CYS A 364 -19.96 0.23 -14.10
CA CYS A 364 -19.97 0.50 -12.67
C CYS A 364 -20.29 -0.75 -11.85
N TYR A 365 -21.31 -1.52 -12.25
CA TYR A 365 -21.63 -2.80 -11.61
C TYR A 365 -20.47 -3.79 -11.73
N GLN A 366 -19.80 -3.84 -12.88
CA GLN A 366 -18.65 -4.71 -13.09
C GLN A 366 -17.47 -4.31 -12.19
N ASP A 367 -17.08 -3.02 -12.18
CA ASP A 367 -15.96 -2.52 -11.38
C ASP A 367 -16.16 -2.80 -9.88
N ILE A 368 -17.38 -2.59 -9.38
CA ILE A 368 -17.70 -2.83 -7.96
C ILE A 368 -17.74 -4.33 -7.67
N GLN A 369 -18.32 -5.14 -8.56
CA GLN A 369 -18.35 -6.59 -8.36
C GLN A 369 -16.95 -7.18 -8.36
N GLU A 370 -16.08 -6.77 -9.29
CA GLU A 370 -14.67 -7.19 -9.32
C GLU A 370 -13.93 -6.79 -8.02
N ALA A 371 -14.20 -5.60 -7.48
CA ALA A 371 -13.63 -5.17 -6.22
C ALA A 371 -14.14 -6.02 -5.03
N LEU A 372 -15.44 -6.33 -4.99
CA LEU A 372 -16.03 -7.18 -3.95
C LEU A 372 -15.51 -8.63 -4.04
N ASP A 373 -15.40 -9.18 -5.25
CA ASP A 373 -14.87 -10.52 -5.48
C ASP A 373 -13.40 -10.62 -5.05
N TRP A 374 -12.61 -9.57 -5.32
CA TRP A 374 -11.23 -9.48 -4.85
C TRP A 374 -11.16 -9.46 -3.32
N LEU A 375 -12.00 -8.65 -2.65
CA LEU A 375 -12.05 -8.57 -1.19
C LEU A 375 -12.46 -9.89 -0.55
N ASP A 376 -13.58 -10.47 -0.99
CA ASP A 376 -14.12 -11.74 -0.49
C ASP A 376 -13.09 -12.88 -0.61
N LYS A 377 -12.19 -12.79 -1.59
CA LYS A 377 -11.16 -13.81 -1.85
C LYS A 377 -9.85 -13.58 -1.09
N TYR A 378 -9.41 -12.33 -0.95
CA TYR A 378 -8.03 -12.03 -0.57
C TYR A 378 -7.85 -11.32 0.77
N GLU A 379 -8.88 -10.63 1.27
CA GLU A 379 -8.74 -9.85 2.49
C GLU A 379 -8.36 -10.72 3.70
N GLU A 380 -8.99 -11.89 3.87
CA GLU A 380 -8.68 -12.80 4.99
C GLU A 380 -7.26 -13.39 4.89
N SER A 381 -6.82 -13.75 3.68
CA SER A 381 -5.46 -14.28 3.45
C SER A 381 -4.40 -13.23 3.77
N ILE A 382 -4.58 -11.98 3.29
CA ILE A 382 -3.69 -10.86 3.60
C ILE A 382 -3.68 -10.60 5.11
N THR A 383 -4.85 -10.53 5.74
CA THR A 383 -4.98 -10.32 7.19
C THR A 383 -4.23 -11.39 7.97
N THR A 384 -4.47 -12.65 7.64
CA THR A 384 -3.87 -13.81 8.31
C THR A 384 -2.35 -13.82 8.15
N TRP A 385 -1.87 -13.59 6.93
CA TRP A 385 -0.43 -13.56 6.65
C TRP A 385 0.26 -12.49 7.48
N VAL A 386 -0.31 -11.28 7.56
CA VAL A 386 0.28 -10.17 8.30
C VAL A 386 0.18 -10.41 9.82
N ASP A 387 -0.98 -10.84 10.35
CA ASP A 387 -1.22 -11.08 11.78
C ASP A 387 -0.30 -12.15 12.38
N ILE A 388 -0.13 -13.29 11.68
CA ILE A 388 0.80 -14.36 12.11
C ILE A 388 2.20 -13.78 12.34
N ARG A 389 2.65 -12.87 11.47
CA ARG A 389 3.99 -12.30 11.53
C ARG A 389 4.11 -11.24 12.62
N TYR A 390 3.07 -10.44 12.86
CA TYR A 390 3.02 -9.54 14.01
C TYR A 390 3.18 -10.26 15.33
N LYS A 391 2.40 -11.34 15.51
CA LYS A 391 2.44 -12.13 16.73
C LYS A 391 3.78 -12.83 16.91
N VAL A 392 4.38 -13.34 15.83
CA VAL A 392 5.73 -13.94 15.89
C VAL A 392 6.80 -12.90 16.24
N GLN A 393 6.79 -11.71 15.64
CA GLN A 393 7.75 -10.65 15.99
C GLN A 393 7.60 -10.16 17.43
N MET A 394 6.39 -10.07 17.96
CA MET A 394 6.18 -9.74 19.38
C MET A 394 6.72 -10.83 20.30
N VAL A 395 6.50 -12.10 19.96
CA VAL A 395 7.04 -13.24 20.72
C VAL A 395 8.58 -13.23 20.69
N ASP A 396 9.20 -13.00 19.53
CA ASP A 396 10.66 -12.90 19.42
C ASP A 396 11.22 -11.70 20.20
N LYS A 397 10.55 -10.53 20.17
CA LYS A 397 10.94 -9.36 20.99
C LYS A 397 10.80 -9.65 22.49
N ILE A 398 9.75 -10.36 22.92
CA ILE A 398 9.57 -10.77 24.32
C ILE A 398 10.68 -11.75 24.75
N ILE A 399 11.04 -12.71 23.89
CA ILE A 399 12.09 -13.70 24.15
C ILE A 399 13.49 -13.06 24.16
N LEU A 400 13.74 -12.06 23.30
CA LEU A 400 15.04 -11.42 23.15
C LEU A 400 15.24 -10.18 24.05
N THR A 401 14.22 -9.75 24.80
CA THR A 401 14.38 -8.69 25.79
C THR A 401 15.17 -9.23 26.98
N PRO A 402 16.38 -8.73 27.29
CA PRO A 402 17.08 -9.14 28.48
C PRO A 402 16.24 -8.74 29.69
N VAL A 403 15.92 -9.69 30.56
CA VAL A 403 15.38 -9.44 31.91
C VAL A 403 16.45 -8.69 32.70
N LYS A 404 16.59 -7.38 32.48
CA LYS A 404 17.50 -6.51 33.24
C LYS A 404 16.82 -5.25 33.76
N LYS A 405 15.49 -5.18 33.73
CA LYS A 405 14.74 -4.00 34.19
C LYS A 405 13.60 -4.27 35.18
N TYR A 406 13.68 -5.35 35.94
CA TYR A 406 12.79 -5.61 37.09
C TYR A 406 13.53 -6.04 38.37
N GLU A 407 14.80 -5.64 38.55
CA GLU A 407 15.53 -5.88 39.81
C GLU A 407 15.52 -4.69 40.78
N GLN A 408 14.77 -3.62 40.51
CA GLN A 408 14.68 -2.48 41.43
C GLN A 408 13.23 -2.11 41.73
N THR A 409 12.54 -2.96 42.50
CA THR A 409 11.57 -2.60 43.57
C THR A 409 10.82 -3.84 44.06
N CYS A 410 11.53 -4.75 44.75
CA CYS A 410 10.86 -5.60 45.74
C CYS A 410 11.33 -5.16 47.11
N ASN A 411 10.51 -4.33 47.77
CA ASN A 411 10.67 -4.01 49.17
C ASN A 411 10.52 -5.31 49.97
N ARG A 412 11.62 -5.82 50.51
CA ARG A 412 11.63 -6.92 51.49
C ARG A 412 11.03 -6.44 52.80
N SER A 413 9.70 -6.44 52.93
CA SER A 413 9.06 -6.26 54.24
C SER A 413 7.63 -6.79 54.36
N LEU A 414 7.11 -7.51 53.36
CA LEU A 414 5.80 -8.17 53.46
C LEU A 414 5.83 -9.53 52.73
N LEU A 415 6.28 -10.58 53.42
CA LEU A 415 6.03 -11.97 53.04
C LEU A 415 5.55 -12.73 54.28
N PRO A 416 4.36 -13.36 54.26
CA PRO A 416 3.97 -14.39 55.22
C PRO A 416 4.85 -15.64 55.05
N SER A 417 5.04 -16.36 56.14
CA SER A 417 6.09 -17.35 56.41
C SER A 417 5.95 -18.73 55.75
N ASP A 418 5.31 -18.85 54.59
CA ASP A 418 5.12 -20.16 53.92
C ASP A 418 5.45 -20.07 52.42
N CYS A 419 6.74 -20.00 52.10
CA CYS A 419 7.28 -20.32 50.77
C CYS A 419 8.68 -20.88 50.98
N GLU A 420 8.77 -22.21 51.11
CA GLU A 420 10.05 -22.92 50.96
C GLU A 420 10.59 -22.71 49.54
N GLU A 421 11.91 -22.62 49.45
CA GLU A 421 12.69 -22.44 48.23
C GLU A 421 12.46 -23.61 47.26
N GLU A 422 11.66 -23.40 46.21
CA GLU A 422 11.79 -24.19 44.98
C GLU A 422 12.25 -23.28 43.84
N SER A 423 13.44 -23.60 43.34
CA SER A 423 14.05 -23.05 42.15
C SER A 423 13.08 -23.00 40.96
N ILE A 424 12.81 -21.79 40.48
CA ILE A 424 12.07 -21.55 39.23
C ILE A 424 12.95 -22.02 38.07
N SER A 425 12.71 -23.23 37.57
CA SER A 425 13.36 -23.76 36.36
C SER A 425 12.54 -23.43 35.11
N LEU A 426 13.22 -23.34 33.96
CA LEU A 426 12.73 -23.09 32.59
C LEU A 426 11.50 -23.92 32.12
N SER A 427 10.99 -24.85 32.94
CA SER A 427 9.92 -25.79 32.62
C SER A 427 8.55 -25.12 32.43
N THR A 428 8.20 -24.10 33.22
CA THR A 428 6.83 -23.53 33.21
C THR A 428 6.54 -22.71 31.95
N ALA A 429 7.57 -22.15 31.31
CA ALA A 429 7.42 -21.46 30.02
C ALA A 429 7.14 -22.46 28.89
N VAL A 430 7.84 -23.60 28.86
CA VAL A 430 7.67 -24.65 27.84
C VAL A 430 6.26 -25.24 27.88
N THR A 431 5.66 -25.37 29.07
CA THR A 431 4.28 -25.88 29.22
C THR A 431 3.22 -24.92 28.68
N TYR A 432 3.44 -23.60 28.78
CA TYR A 432 2.56 -22.59 28.17
C TYR A 432 2.70 -22.58 26.64
N PHE A 433 3.92 -22.73 26.13
CA PHE A 433 4.20 -22.85 24.69
C PHE A 433 3.57 -24.10 24.06
N ALA A 434 3.61 -25.25 24.74
CA ALA A 434 2.96 -26.47 24.28
C ALA A 434 1.43 -26.31 24.19
N CYS A 435 0.82 -25.53 25.07
CA CYS A 435 -0.63 -25.29 25.06
C CYS A 435 -1.06 -24.38 23.91
N VAL A 436 -0.30 -23.31 23.63
CA VAL A 436 -0.55 -22.39 22.51
C VAL A 436 -0.34 -23.08 21.16
N TYR A 437 0.74 -23.87 20.99
CA TYR A 437 1.02 -24.60 19.76
C TYR A 437 -0.03 -25.69 19.48
N ARG A 438 -0.52 -26.37 20.52
CA ARG A 438 -1.58 -27.39 20.40
C ARG A 438 -2.92 -26.77 19.98
N THR A 439 -3.24 -25.57 20.48
CA THR A 439 -4.45 -24.83 20.11
C THR A 439 -4.42 -24.35 18.65
N ILE A 440 -3.23 -24.00 18.12
CA ILE A 440 -3.04 -23.62 16.72
C ILE A 440 -3.12 -24.84 15.79
N CYS A 441 -2.52 -25.97 16.17
CA CYS A 441 -2.61 -27.22 15.41
C CYS A 441 -4.02 -27.84 15.42
N ASP A 442 -4.77 -27.72 16.52
CA ASP A 442 -6.14 -28.26 16.63
C ASP A 442 -7.14 -27.40 15.84
N LYS A 443 -6.90 -26.08 15.67
CA LYS A 443 -7.66 -25.24 14.73
C LYS A 443 -7.41 -25.60 13.26
N TRP A 444 -6.18 -25.95 12.90
CA TRP A 444 -5.83 -26.37 11.53
C TRP A 444 -6.37 -27.75 11.15
N LYS A 445 -6.58 -28.65 12.12
CA LYS A 445 -7.17 -29.98 11.86
C LYS A 445 -8.69 -29.99 11.64
N CYS A 446 -9.39 -28.89 11.88
CA CYS A 446 -10.86 -28.84 11.75
C CYS A 446 -11.38 -28.35 10.39
N GLN A 447 -10.53 -27.94 9.44
CA GLN A 447 -10.99 -27.41 8.15
C GLN A 447 -10.77 -28.31 6.93
N THR A 448 -10.16 -29.50 7.07
CA THR A 448 -9.84 -30.38 5.93
C THR A 448 -10.29 -31.84 6.03
N CYS A 449 -11.16 -32.19 6.99
CA CYS A 449 -11.70 -33.55 7.13
C CYS A 449 -13.23 -33.61 7.28
N GLN A 450 -13.98 -33.01 6.34
CA GLN A 450 -15.41 -33.34 6.14
C GLN A 450 -15.78 -33.27 4.65
N SER A 451 -15.22 -34.16 3.83
CA SER A 451 -15.82 -34.55 2.54
C SER A 451 -15.11 -35.76 1.92
N SER A 452 -15.15 -36.90 2.60
CA SER A 452 -15.09 -38.21 1.94
C SER A 452 -15.32 -39.31 2.97
N LYS A 453 -16.52 -39.90 2.95
CA LYS A 453 -16.85 -41.31 3.24
C LYS A 453 -18.31 -41.42 3.70
N GLU A 454 -19.22 -41.35 2.73
CA GLU A 454 -20.25 -42.38 2.59
C GLU A 454 -20.12 -42.89 1.15
N GLU A 455 -19.89 -44.22 1.06
CA GLU A 455 -19.68 -45.11 -0.11
C GLU A 455 -18.44 -44.93 -0.99
#